data_AF-A0ABD3X6D8-F1
#
_entry.id   AF-A0ABD3X6D8-F1
#
_cell.length_a   1.000
_cell.length_b   1.000
_cell.length_c   1.000
_cell.angle_alpha   90.00
_cell.angle_beta   90.00
_cell.angle_gamma   90.00
#
_symmetry.space_group_name_H-M   'P 1'
#
loop_
_entity.id
_entity.type
_entity.pdbx_description
1 polymer ?
#
loop_
_entity_poly.entity_id
_entity_poly.type
_entity_poly.pdbx_seq_one_letter_code
_entity_poly.pdbx_strand_id
1 'polypeptide(L)'
;MKKFNENFDEYRQATLNSDEHLHFLYCNAHYLLGLSRAAEQTLHEIEKEIGCLGRDTNAKFSRFHKGAENATSRFVRTACDVLGPRGDEKNGVRAEWIAFCSHRSIKSIVTSYRNNRLNNYFEGEAALIHHKSDIVSFLKNGYLGHSNLKLESVAADAEDDRLITLVLAVALTFHNVTGPYWELLQSSIKYADVHVYIHKMTTGLRQLKEDPSDILDKNFTGIFNGKFRQDSPTTDSVYSYFQSLKAESIVILKSALQDLFKSYLQVTERQLCDFLENGKYTELGRSTDMSISHSPLTNLLGERCFGDLDFDLYKRRHSSLHHHSTINMLKRNRTGDWLSSKGTEKSAELMKKA
;
A
#
# COMPACT_ATOMS: atom_id res chain seq x y z
N MET A 1 -3.06 8.96 -27.29
CA MET A 1 -3.26 7.86 -26.33
C MET A 1 -4.20 6.77 -26.88
N LYS A 2 -5.40 7.11 -27.39
CA LYS A 2 -6.35 6.14 -27.99
C LYS A 2 -5.75 5.23 -29.07
N LYS A 3 -5.13 5.82 -30.10
CA LYS A 3 -4.50 5.10 -31.23
C LYS A 3 -3.35 4.16 -30.83
N PHE A 4 -2.63 4.49 -29.76
CA PHE A 4 -1.57 3.62 -29.24
C PHE A 4 -2.17 2.39 -28.57
N ASN A 5 -3.21 2.57 -27.75
CA ASN A 5 -3.91 1.47 -27.12
C ASN A 5 -4.59 0.57 -28.16
N GLU A 6 -5.22 1.16 -29.18
CA GLU A 6 -5.83 0.43 -30.31
C GLU A 6 -4.79 -0.42 -31.05
N ASN A 7 -3.66 0.16 -31.46
CA ASN A 7 -2.59 -0.57 -32.13
C ASN A 7 -1.94 -1.63 -31.23
N PHE A 8 -1.83 -1.36 -29.93
CA PHE A 8 -1.27 -2.31 -28.96
C PHE A 8 -2.22 -3.49 -28.73
N ASP A 9 -3.53 -3.25 -28.66
CA ASP A 9 -4.55 -4.31 -28.55
C ASP A 9 -4.63 -5.14 -29.84
N GLU A 10 -4.54 -4.52 -31.02
CA GLU A 10 -4.46 -5.23 -32.31
C GLU A 10 -3.19 -6.10 -32.39
N TYR A 11 -2.03 -5.55 -32.04
CA TYR A 11 -0.79 -6.30 -31.99
C TYR A 11 -0.84 -7.43 -30.95
N ARG A 12 -1.44 -7.18 -29.77
CA ARG A 12 -1.65 -8.18 -28.72
C ARG A 12 -2.52 -9.32 -29.25
N GLN A 13 -3.65 -9.02 -29.88
CA GLN A 13 -4.53 -10.03 -30.48
C GLN A 13 -3.84 -10.81 -31.60
N ALA A 14 -3.11 -10.14 -32.48
CA ALA A 14 -2.41 -10.78 -33.60
C ALA A 14 -1.26 -11.70 -33.15
N THR A 15 -0.58 -11.34 -32.05
CA THR A 15 0.63 -12.05 -31.59
C THR A 15 0.30 -13.16 -30.59
N LEU A 16 -0.71 -12.96 -29.76
CA LEU A 16 -1.00 -13.83 -28.62
C LEU A 16 -2.31 -14.61 -28.79
N ASN A 17 -3.05 -14.39 -29.89
CA ASN A 17 -4.48 -14.68 -30.01
C ASN A 17 -5.26 -14.03 -28.84
N SER A 18 -6.59 -14.16 -28.80
CA SER A 18 -7.39 -13.71 -27.65
C SER A 18 -7.12 -14.61 -26.45
N ASP A 19 -5.90 -14.53 -25.90
CA ASP A 19 -5.54 -15.32 -24.74
C ASP A 19 -6.20 -14.68 -23.53
N GLU A 20 -7.27 -15.34 -23.06
CA GLU A 20 -7.96 -15.01 -21.82
C GLU A 20 -6.97 -14.90 -20.65
N HIS A 21 -5.85 -15.62 -20.71
CA HIS A 21 -4.77 -15.57 -19.71
C HIS A 21 -4.02 -14.22 -19.67
N LEU A 22 -4.01 -13.41 -20.76
CA LEU A 22 -3.28 -12.14 -20.86
C LEU A 22 -4.12 -10.91 -20.49
N HIS A 23 -5.42 -10.91 -20.80
CA HIS A 23 -6.34 -9.90 -20.23
C HIS A 23 -6.43 -10.06 -18.70
N PHE A 24 -6.30 -11.32 -18.26
CA PHE A 24 -6.41 -11.76 -16.88
C PHE A 24 -5.26 -11.31 -15.95
N LEU A 25 -4.01 -11.23 -16.43
CA LEU A 25 -2.88 -10.70 -15.66
C LEU A 25 -3.03 -9.20 -15.28
N TYR A 26 -4.00 -8.48 -15.85
CA TYR A 26 -4.05 -7.02 -15.76
C TYR A 26 -4.83 -6.43 -14.57
N CYS A 27 -5.46 -7.18 -13.65
CA CYS A 27 -6.53 -6.54 -12.83
C CYS A 27 -6.47 -6.61 -11.28
N ASN A 28 -5.92 -7.64 -10.64
CA ASN A 28 -6.07 -7.74 -9.17
C ASN A 28 -5.18 -6.78 -8.36
N ALA A 29 -3.93 -6.54 -8.78
CA ALA A 29 -3.09 -5.55 -8.11
C ALA A 29 -3.61 -4.12 -8.38
N HIS A 30 -4.07 -3.85 -9.61
CA HIS A 30 -4.67 -2.55 -9.97
C HIS A 30 -5.95 -2.24 -9.20
N TYR A 31 -6.68 -3.24 -8.71
CA TYR A 31 -7.78 -3.01 -7.80
C TYR A 31 -7.34 -2.26 -6.52
N LEU A 32 -6.20 -2.61 -5.92
CA LEU A 32 -5.65 -1.87 -4.78
C LEU A 32 -5.27 -0.42 -5.15
N LEU A 33 -4.85 -0.16 -6.40
CA LEU A 33 -4.65 1.20 -6.91
C LEU A 33 -5.99 1.95 -7.03
N GLY A 34 -7.03 1.24 -7.47
CA GLY A 34 -8.39 1.76 -7.51
C GLY A 34 -8.86 2.19 -6.13
N LEU A 35 -8.64 1.35 -5.12
CA LEU A 35 -8.97 1.65 -3.73
C LEU A 35 -8.16 2.82 -3.18
N SER A 36 -6.85 2.89 -3.41
CA SER A 36 -6.02 3.99 -2.90
C SER A 36 -6.44 5.33 -3.51
N ARG A 37 -6.74 5.38 -4.82
CA ARG A 37 -7.25 6.59 -5.49
C ARG A 37 -8.64 6.99 -4.99
N ALA A 38 -9.51 6.01 -4.75
CA ALA A 38 -10.83 6.28 -4.19
C ALA A 38 -10.73 6.81 -2.75
N ALA A 39 -9.84 6.23 -1.93
CA ALA A 39 -9.54 6.74 -0.59
C ALA A 39 -9.05 8.18 -0.63
N GLU A 40 -8.09 8.48 -1.50
CA GLU A 40 -7.53 9.83 -1.65
C GLU A 40 -8.61 10.86 -2.03
N GLN A 41 -9.48 10.52 -2.97
CA GLN A 41 -10.60 11.40 -3.36
C GLN A 41 -11.63 11.54 -2.24
N THR A 42 -12.02 10.45 -1.58
CA THR A 42 -12.99 10.46 -0.48
C THR A 42 -12.47 11.31 0.69
N LEU A 43 -11.22 11.10 1.10
CA LEU A 43 -10.58 11.90 2.15
C LEU A 43 -10.51 13.37 1.75
N HIS A 44 -10.21 13.68 0.49
CA HIS A 44 -10.20 15.06 0.03
C HIS A 44 -11.56 15.75 0.20
N GLU A 45 -12.68 15.06 -0.05
CA GLU A 45 -14.02 15.63 0.20
C GLU A 45 -14.33 15.76 1.70
N ILE A 46 -14.01 14.75 2.51
CA ILE A 46 -14.19 14.80 3.98
C ILE A 46 -13.40 15.98 4.57
N GLU A 47 -12.15 16.17 4.15
CA GLU A 47 -11.30 17.24 4.65
C GLU A 47 -11.82 18.63 4.27
N LYS A 48 -12.47 18.80 3.10
CA LYS A 48 -13.12 20.07 2.75
C LYS A 48 -14.24 20.43 3.72
N GLU A 49 -14.98 19.44 4.19
CA GLU A 49 -16.06 19.65 5.16
C GLU A 49 -15.52 19.99 6.56
N ILE A 50 -14.39 19.37 6.95
CA ILE A 50 -13.74 19.62 8.25
C ILE A 50 -12.99 20.96 8.27
N GLY A 51 -12.44 21.40 7.13
CA GLY A 51 -11.65 22.62 6.99
C GLY A 51 -10.14 22.39 7.19
N CYS A 52 -9.42 23.40 7.69
CA CYS A 52 -7.97 23.31 7.83
C CYS A 52 -7.55 22.24 8.87
N LEU A 53 -6.60 21.40 8.48
CA LEU A 53 -6.08 20.27 9.25
C LEU A 53 -4.56 20.32 9.38
N GLY A 54 -4.06 19.85 10.53
CA GLY A 54 -2.63 19.68 10.78
C GLY A 54 -1.88 20.99 10.64
N ARG A 55 -0.78 20.95 9.88
CA ARG A 55 0.04 22.12 9.57
C ARG A 55 -0.74 23.27 8.95
N ASP A 56 -1.85 23.00 8.25
CA ASP A 56 -2.59 24.04 7.53
C ASP A 56 -3.42 24.94 8.48
N THR A 57 -3.47 24.59 9.76
CA THR A 57 -4.00 25.48 10.80
C THR A 57 -3.00 26.58 11.18
N ASN A 58 -1.72 26.46 10.77
CA ASN A 58 -0.66 27.36 11.17
C ASN A 58 -0.24 28.28 10.01
N ALA A 59 -0.33 29.59 10.22
CA ALA A 59 0.00 30.61 9.24
C ALA A 59 1.42 30.50 8.64
N LYS A 60 2.37 29.88 9.36
CA LYS A 60 3.73 29.59 8.89
C LYS A 60 3.73 28.75 7.60
N PHE A 61 2.70 27.92 7.40
CA PHE A 61 2.58 27.05 6.23
C PHE A 61 1.63 27.58 5.16
N SER A 62 1.13 28.82 5.29
CA SER A 62 0.16 29.43 4.36
C SER A 62 0.57 29.37 2.88
N ARG A 63 1.87 29.42 2.58
CA ARG A 63 2.41 29.29 1.21
C ARG A 63 2.21 27.90 0.59
N PHE A 64 1.91 26.90 1.40
CA PHE A 64 1.76 25.50 1.03
C PHE A 64 0.32 24.96 1.14
N HIS A 65 -0.66 25.78 1.56
CA HIS A 65 -2.06 25.35 1.77
C HIS A 65 -2.80 24.95 0.49
N LYS A 66 -2.36 25.39 -0.70
CA LYS A 66 -3.07 25.18 -1.98
C LYS A 66 -2.52 23.98 -2.78
N GLY A 67 -2.23 22.88 -2.09
CA GLY A 67 -1.83 21.63 -2.75
C GLY A 67 -3.04 20.91 -3.37
N ALA A 68 -2.80 20.10 -4.40
CA ALA A 68 -3.81 19.18 -4.93
C ALA A 68 -3.95 17.90 -4.07
N GLU A 69 -2.98 17.65 -3.19
CA GLU A 69 -2.93 16.50 -2.28
C GLU A 69 -3.72 16.82 -0.99
N ASN A 70 -4.51 15.86 -0.51
CA ASN A 70 -5.20 15.97 0.78
C ASN A 70 -4.22 15.91 1.97
N ALA A 71 -4.59 16.47 3.11
CA ALA A 71 -3.77 16.56 4.31
C ALA A 71 -3.36 15.18 4.85
N THR A 72 -4.25 14.19 4.78
CA THR A 72 -3.98 12.81 5.21
C THR A 72 -2.82 12.19 4.43
N SER A 73 -2.92 12.18 3.10
CA SER A 73 -1.93 11.61 2.18
C SER A 73 -0.61 12.40 2.25
N ARG A 74 -0.72 13.72 2.37
CA ARG A 74 0.43 14.60 2.56
C ARG A 74 1.20 14.27 3.83
N PHE A 75 0.50 14.10 4.96
CA PHE A 75 1.13 13.75 6.23
C PHE A 75 1.90 12.43 6.06
N VAL A 76 1.24 11.41 5.51
CA VAL A 76 1.83 10.09 5.30
C VAL A 76 3.07 10.16 4.44
N ARG A 77 2.96 10.78 3.27
CA ARG A 77 4.07 10.98 2.35
C ARG A 77 5.21 11.73 3.03
N THR A 78 4.93 12.85 3.69
CA THR A 78 5.96 13.71 4.27
C THR A 78 6.64 13.06 5.47
N ALA A 79 5.89 12.35 6.32
CA ALA A 79 6.44 11.61 7.45
C ALA A 79 7.31 10.42 6.98
N CYS A 80 6.84 9.65 6.01
CA CYS A 80 7.63 8.56 5.40
C CYS A 80 8.87 9.10 4.67
N ASP A 81 8.78 10.26 4.04
CA ASP A 81 9.92 10.95 3.43
C ASP A 81 10.96 11.39 4.48
N VAL A 82 10.55 11.75 5.69
CA VAL A 82 11.45 12.23 6.74
C VAL A 82 12.06 11.08 7.53
N LEU A 83 11.24 10.05 7.82
CA LEU A 83 11.55 9.00 8.79
C LEU A 83 11.78 7.63 8.15
N GLY A 84 11.47 7.45 6.86
CA GLY A 84 11.52 6.17 6.15
C GLY A 84 12.91 5.84 5.59
N PRO A 85 13.16 4.57 5.22
CA PRO A 85 14.47 4.06 4.81
C PRO A 85 14.99 4.59 3.46
N ARG A 86 14.13 5.19 2.64
CA ARG A 86 14.49 5.86 1.36
C ARG A 86 14.03 7.31 1.34
N GLY A 87 14.00 7.91 2.53
CA GLY A 87 13.57 9.29 2.74
C GLY A 87 14.47 10.32 2.05
N ASP A 88 14.16 11.57 2.28
CA ASP A 88 14.92 12.73 1.82
C ASP A 88 16.26 12.80 2.55
N GLU A 89 17.36 12.49 1.85
CA GLU A 89 18.72 12.51 2.41
C GLU A 89 19.16 13.91 2.88
N LYS A 90 18.53 14.99 2.38
CA LYS A 90 18.90 16.37 2.72
C LYS A 90 18.08 16.93 3.88
N ASN A 91 16.78 16.67 3.89
CA ASN A 91 15.85 17.28 4.85
C ASN A 91 15.20 16.28 5.82
N GLY A 92 15.42 14.99 5.63
CA GLY A 92 14.97 13.92 6.51
C GLY A 92 15.95 13.66 7.66
N VAL A 93 15.52 12.82 8.61
CA VAL A 93 16.25 12.52 9.86
C VAL A 93 16.19 11.02 10.19
N ARG A 94 16.34 10.18 9.16
CA ARG A 94 16.20 8.72 9.30
C ARG A 94 17.22 8.13 10.29
N ALA A 95 18.47 8.58 10.25
CA ALA A 95 19.52 8.03 11.08
C ALA A 95 19.27 8.34 12.57
N GLU A 96 18.89 9.58 12.85
CA GLU A 96 18.52 10.08 14.16
C GLU A 96 17.26 9.39 14.68
N TRP A 97 16.26 9.18 13.81
CA TRP A 97 15.06 8.44 14.15
C TRP A 97 15.36 6.98 14.53
N ILE A 98 16.25 6.30 13.79
CA ILE A 98 16.68 4.94 14.15
C ILE A 98 17.40 4.91 15.49
N ALA A 99 18.27 5.88 15.75
CA ALA A 99 18.97 6.00 17.02
C ALA A 99 17.98 6.24 18.18
N PHE A 100 17.00 7.13 17.99
CA PHE A 100 15.93 7.40 18.95
C PHE A 100 15.10 6.14 19.23
N CYS A 101 14.63 5.43 18.19
CA CYS A 101 13.88 4.18 18.35
C CYS A 101 14.70 3.14 19.11
N SER A 102 15.98 2.98 18.77
CA SER A 102 16.88 2.02 19.43
C SER A 102 17.07 2.36 20.91
N HIS A 103 17.24 3.64 21.24
CA HIS A 103 17.37 4.11 22.63
C HIS A 103 16.09 3.83 23.45
N ARG A 104 14.91 3.93 22.84
CA ARG A 104 13.62 3.61 23.50
C ARG A 104 13.24 2.14 23.43
N SER A 105 14.09 1.27 22.89
CA SER A 105 13.79 -0.16 22.66
C SER A 105 12.55 -0.39 21.78
N ILE A 106 12.34 0.48 20.79
CA ILE A 106 11.25 0.41 19.82
C ILE A 106 11.84 0.08 18.44
N LYS A 107 11.13 -0.75 17.66
CA LYS A 107 11.52 -1.02 16.27
C LYS A 107 10.88 0.00 15.34
N SER A 108 11.71 0.71 14.57
CA SER A 108 11.20 1.58 13.51
C SER A 108 10.62 0.76 12.36
N ILE A 109 9.32 0.93 12.11
CA ILE A 109 8.56 0.24 11.05
C ILE A 109 8.01 1.22 10.00
N VAL A 110 8.41 2.49 10.06
CA VAL A 110 8.03 3.49 9.06
C VAL A 110 8.53 3.04 7.68
N THR A 111 7.60 2.98 6.72
CA THR A 111 7.87 2.48 5.37
C THR A 111 8.43 3.58 4.46
N SER A 112 8.85 3.19 3.26
CA SER A 112 9.21 4.15 2.22
C SER A 112 7.98 4.47 1.38
N TYR A 113 7.66 5.76 1.24
CA TYR A 113 6.66 6.23 0.28
C TYR A 113 7.23 6.23 -1.16
N ARG A 114 8.55 6.42 -1.31
CA ARG A 114 9.23 6.51 -2.60
C ARG A 114 9.37 5.15 -3.29
N ASN A 115 8.97 5.09 -4.57
CA ASN A 115 9.06 3.92 -5.46
C ASN A 115 8.30 2.67 -4.99
N ASN A 116 7.40 2.77 -4.01
CA ASN A 116 6.74 1.61 -3.42
C ASN A 116 5.25 1.56 -3.72
N ARG A 117 4.81 0.36 -4.09
CA ARG A 117 3.58 0.05 -4.81
C ARG A 117 2.41 -0.14 -3.86
N LEU A 118 1.27 0.44 -4.24
CA LEU A 118 -0.13 0.09 -3.95
C LEU A 118 -0.52 -0.20 -2.48
N ASN A 119 0.12 -1.17 -1.82
CA ASN A 119 -0.11 -1.49 -0.43
C ASN A 119 0.59 -0.53 0.54
N ASN A 120 1.69 0.09 0.10
CA ASN A 120 2.50 0.98 0.93
C ASN A 120 1.83 2.31 1.31
N TYR A 121 0.75 2.69 0.62
CA TYR A 121 -0.14 3.76 1.06
C TYR A 121 -0.70 3.34 2.43
N PHE A 122 -1.60 2.35 2.41
CA PHE A 122 -2.30 1.73 3.55
C PHE A 122 -1.39 1.30 4.72
N GLU A 123 -0.30 0.60 4.41
CA GLU A 123 0.67 0.15 5.43
C GLU A 123 1.41 1.34 6.08
N GLY A 124 1.66 2.40 5.30
CA GLY A 124 2.28 3.64 5.77
C GLY A 124 1.43 4.33 6.83
N GLU A 125 0.11 4.46 6.62
CA GLU A 125 -0.77 5.03 7.65
C GLU A 125 -0.73 4.24 8.95
N ALA A 126 -0.82 2.91 8.88
CA ALA A 126 -0.81 2.06 10.07
C ALA A 126 0.53 2.17 10.84
N ALA A 127 1.65 2.25 10.13
CA ALA A 127 2.96 2.46 10.74
C ALA A 127 3.07 3.83 11.43
N LEU A 128 2.47 4.88 10.86
CA LEU A 128 2.48 6.21 11.46
C LEU A 128 1.55 6.34 12.67
N ILE A 129 0.41 5.65 12.69
CA ILE A 129 -0.43 5.54 13.89
C ILE A 129 0.35 4.86 15.02
N HIS A 130 1.01 3.74 14.72
CA HIS A 130 1.85 3.03 15.69
C HIS A 130 2.94 3.94 16.28
N HIS A 131 3.56 4.78 15.46
CA HIS A 131 4.62 5.71 15.87
C HIS A 131 4.13 7.10 16.27
N LYS A 132 2.81 7.40 16.36
CA LYS A 132 2.30 8.78 16.54
C LYS A 132 2.98 9.49 17.71
N SER A 133 2.93 8.88 18.90
CA SER A 133 3.48 9.47 20.12
C SER A 133 5.00 9.62 20.08
N ASP A 134 5.67 8.65 19.45
CA ASP A 134 7.13 8.64 19.28
C ASP A 134 7.58 9.72 18.30
N ILE A 135 6.86 9.93 17.21
CA ILE A 135 7.12 10.99 16.22
C ILE A 135 7.03 12.37 16.87
N VAL A 136 5.94 12.63 17.61
CA VAL A 136 5.77 13.91 18.32
C VAL A 136 6.89 14.11 19.33
N SER A 137 7.20 13.09 20.13
CA SER A 137 8.27 13.16 21.13
C SER A 137 9.62 13.44 20.48
N PHE A 138 9.96 12.70 19.42
CA PHE A 138 11.23 12.83 18.70
C PHE A 138 11.40 14.22 18.06
N LEU A 139 10.38 14.74 17.38
CA LEU A 139 10.48 16.00 16.66
C LEU A 139 10.40 17.25 17.56
N LYS A 140 9.79 17.15 18.75
CA LYS A 140 9.59 18.32 19.64
C LYS A 140 10.47 18.37 20.87
N ASN A 141 10.86 17.23 21.44
CA ASN A 141 11.51 17.21 22.76
C ASN A 141 13.04 17.39 22.69
N GLY A 142 13.53 18.17 21.72
CA GLY A 142 14.94 18.56 21.63
C GLY A 142 15.92 17.44 21.26
N TYR A 143 15.43 16.26 20.82
CA TYR A 143 16.29 15.17 20.34
C TYR A 143 17.06 15.55 19.08
N LEU A 144 16.54 16.49 18.30
CA LEU A 144 17.19 17.03 17.13
C LEU A 144 17.88 18.35 17.48
N GLY A 145 19.17 18.45 17.17
CA GLY A 145 19.94 19.69 17.26
C GLY A 145 19.62 20.70 16.14
N HIS A 146 18.70 20.36 15.23
CA HIS A 146 18.30 21.18 14.10
C HIS A 146 16.81 20.98 13.80
N SER A 147 16.22 21.95 13.08
CA SER A 147 14.85 21.88 12.60
C SER A 147 14.77 22.44 11.18
N ASN A 148 13.79 22.00 10.41
CA ASN A 148 13.44 22.58 9.12
C ASN A 148 11.92 22.54 8.93
N LEU A 149 11.39 23.28 7.95
CA LEU A 149 9.95 23.37 7.70
C LEU A 149 9.28 22.01 7.44
N LYS A 150 10.01 21.04 6.89
CA LYS A 150 9.49 19.68 6.63
C LYS A 150 9.27 18.93 7.94
N LEU A 151 10.22 19.01 8.88
CA LEU A 151 10.12 18.40 10.20
C LEU A 151 9.00 19.03 11.02
N GLU A 152 8.92 20.37 11.03
CA GLU A 152 7.87 21.10 11.74
C GLU A 152 6.48 20.82 11.15
N SER A 153 6.39 20.66 9.83
CA SER A 153 5.16 20.23 9.15
C SER A 153 4.70 18.86 9.65
N VAL A 154 5.61 17.88 9.74
CA VAL A 154 5.27 16.54 10.23
C VAL A 154 4.84 16.58 11.70
N ALA A 155 5.53 17.37 12.54
CA ALA A 155 5.16 17.52 13.94
C ALA A 155 3.76 18.14 14.10
N ALA A 156 3.46 19.20 13.34
CA ALA A 156 2.15 19.86 13.38
C ALA A 156 1.02 18.95 12.87
N ASP A 157 1.27 18.19 11.80
CA ASP A 157 0.30 17.20 11.29
C ASP A 157 0.09 16.06 12.32
N ALA A 158 1.14 15.58 12.98
CA ALA A 158 1.06 14.48 13.96
C ALA A 158 0.30 14.83 15.26
N GLU A 159 0.16 16.12 15.56
CA GLU A 159 -0.53 16.62 16.75
C GLU A 159 -2.00 16.97 16.52
N ASP A 160 -2.45 17.12 15.27
CA ASP A 160 -3.87 17.36 14.99
C ASP A 160 -4.65 16.05 15.12
N ASP A 161 -5.38 15.92 16.23
CA ASP A 161 -6.20 14.75 16.52
C ASP A 161 -7.24 14.46 15.41
N ARG A 162 -7.76 15.48 14.71
CA ARG A 162 -8.73 15.30 13.61
C ARG A 162 -8.04 14.69 12.38
N LEU A 163 -6.85 15.19 12.04
CA LEU A 163 -6.05 14.65 10.94
C LEU A 163 -5.66 13.20 11.24
N ILE A 164 -5.13 12.94 12.44
CA ILE A 164 -4.75 11.59 12.85
C ILE A 164 -5.96 10.64 12.93
N THR A 165 -7.16 11.15 13.22
CA THR A 165 -8.40 10.35 13.14
C THR A 165 -8.68 9.87 11.70
N LEU A 166 -8.43 10.71 10.68
CA LEU A 166 -8.56 10.29 9.28
C LEU A 166 -7.47 9.27 8.88
N VAL A 167 -6.23 9.47 9.33
CA VAL A 167 -5.14 8.50 9.16
C VAL A 167 -5.51 7.16 9.80
N LEU A 168 -6.13 7.18 10.99
CA LEU A 168 -6.61 5.98 11.67
C LEU A 168 -7.69 5.25 10.86
N ALA A 169 -8.63 5.97 10.23
CA ALA A 169 -9.65 5.37 9.37
C ALA A 169 -9.00 4.51 8.28
N VAL A 170 -8.00 5.06 7.59
CA VAL A 170 -7.24 4.35 6.55
C VAL A 170 -6.49 3.16 7.13
N ALA A 171 -5.82 3.32 8.28
CA ALA A 171 -5.12 2.22 8.97
C ALA A 171 -6.06 1.07 9.37
N LEU A 172 -7.29 1.35 9.80
CA LEU A 172 -8.30 0.33 10.08
C LEU A 172 -8.73 -0.39 8.79
N THR A 173 -8.89 0.34 7.68
CA THR A 173 -9.18 -0.29 6.38
C THR A 173 -8.02 -1.16 5.89
N PHE A 174 -6.77 -0.78 6.19
CA PHE A 174 -5.60 -1.60 5.91
C PHE A 174 -5.69 -2.96 6.59
N HIS A 175 -5.88 -2.98 7.90
CA HIS A 175 -5.89 -4.22 8.68
C HIS A 175 -7.04 -5.17 8.34
N ASN A 176 -8.15 -4.64 7.84
CA ASN A 176 -9.38 -5.42 7.71
C ASN A 176 -9.85 -5.63 6.27
N VAL A 177 -9.35 -4.85 5.31
CA VAL A 177 -9.76 -4.91 3.90
C VAL A 177 -8.56 -5.03 2.96
N THR A 178 -7.72 -3.99 2.85
CA THR A 178 -6.70 -3.93 1.79
C THR A 178 -5.51 -4.85 2.08
N GLY A 179 -5.09 -4.96 3.34
CA GLY A 179 -4.09 -5.92 3.81
C GLY A 179 -4.56 -7.37 3.61
N PRO A 180 -5.75 -7.77 4.12
CA PRO A 180 -6.29 -9.11 3.85
C PRO A 180 -6.48 -9.42 2.36
N TYR A 181 -6.87 -8.44 1.54
CA TYR A 181 -6.94 -8.65 0.09
C TYR A 181 -5.56 -8.88 -0.52
N TRP A 182 -4.54 -8.15 -0.07
CA TRP A 182 -3.17 -8.39 -0.48
C TRP A 182 -2.67 -9.79 -0.09
N GLU A 183 -3.00 -10.26 1.11
CA GLU A 183 -2.70 -11.62 1.55
C GLU A 183 -3.44 -12.69 0.72
N LEU A 184 -4.70 -12.46 0.35
CA LEU A 184 -5.43 -13.30 -0.62
C LEU A 184 -4.64 -13.41 -1.94
N LEU A 185 -4.16 -12.29 -2.46
CA LEU A 185 -3.40 -12.25 -3.71
C LEU A 185 -2.03 -12.95 -3.65
N GLN A 186 -1.44 -13.06 -2.46
CA GLN A 186 -0.18 -13.78 -2.25
C GLN A 186 -0.37 -15.25 -1.86
N SER A 187 -1.60 -15.64 -1.55
CA SER A 187 -1.92 -16.99 -1.12
C SER A 187 -1.82 -18.03 -2.24
N SER A 188 -1.92 -19.30 -1.87
CA SER A 188 -2.01 -20.43 -2.79
C SER A 188 -3.44 -20.74 -3.25
N ILE A 189 -4.38 -19.80 -3.08
CA ILE A 189 -5.76 -19.98 -3.55
C ILE A 189 -5.77 -20.13 -5.07
N LYS A 190 -6.58 -21.08 -5.54
CA LYS A 190 -6.78 -21.28 -6.97
C LYS A 190 -7.53 -20.10 -7.53
N TYR A 191 -7.17 -19.70 -8.74
CA TYR A 191 -7.81 -18.58 -9.40
C TYR A 191 -9.34 -18.76 -9.54
N ALA A 192 -9.78 -19.97 -9.86
CA ALA A 192 -11.20 -20.30 -9.97
C ALA A 192 -11.99 -20.03 -8.67
N ASP A 193 -11.34 -20.08 -7.51
CA ASP A 193 -11.96 -19.85 -6.21
C ASP A 193 -11.96 -18.37 -5.78
N VAL A 194 -11.33 -17.47 -6.53
CA VAL A 194 -11.21 -16.05 -6.17
C VAL A 194 -12.57 -15.38 -6.06
N HIS A 195 -13.52 -15.72 -6.94
CA HIS A 195 -14.88 -15.15 -6.92
C HIS A 195 -15.58 -15.32 -5.57
N VAL A 196 -15.37 -16.45 -4.88
CA VAL A 196 -15.91 -16.71 -3.54
C VAL A 196 -15.45 -15.65 -2.54
N TYR A 197 -14.18 -15.26 -2.63
CA TYR A 197 -13.61 -14.23 -1.75
C TYR A 197 -14.07 -12.83 -2.16
N ILE A 198 -14.12 -12.52 -3.46
CA ILE A 198 -14.65 -11.24 -3.92
C ILE A 198 -16.10 -11.04 -3.46
N HIS A 199 -16.94 -12.08 -3.53
CA HIS A 199 -18.31 -12.03 -3.04
C HIS A 199 -18.38 -11.73 -1.53
N LYS A 200 -17.52 -12.37 -0.71
CA LYS A 200 -17.41 -12.07 0.73
C LYS A 200 -16.98 -10.62 0.97
N MET A 201 -15.99 -10.14 0.22
CA MET A 201 -15.51 -8.77 0.33
C MET A 201 -16.61 -7.76 0.01
N THR A 202 -17.33 -7.96 -1.11
CA THR A 202 -18.44 -7.09 -1.52
C THR A 202 -19.56 -7.08 -0.48
N THR A 203 -19.94 -8.25 0.05
CA THR A 203 -20.95 -8.35 1.11
C THR A 203 -20.52 -7.63 2.39
N GLY A 204 -19.28 -7.84 2.82
CA GLY A 204 -18.75 -7.13 4.00
C GLY A 204 -18.66 -5.63 3.79
N LEU A 205 -18.25 -5.15 2.61
CA LEU A 205 -18.22 -3.72 2.28
C LEU A 205 -19.63 -3.11 2.28
N ARG A 206 -20.64 -3.87 1.82
CA ARG A 206 -22.06 -3.46 1.89
C ARG A 206 -22.57 -3.33 3.32
N GLN A 207 -22.09 -4.15 4.25
CA GLN A 207 -22.43 -4.04 5.67
C GLN A 207 -21.70 -2.85 6.31
N LEU A 208 -20.38 -2.77 6.09
CA LEU A 208 -19.52 -1.76 6.72
C LEU A 208 -19.80 -0.33 6.25
N LYS A 209 -20.28 -0.12 5.01
CA LYS A 209 -20.72 1.21 4.56
C LYS A 209 -21.94 1.72 5.34
N GLU A 210 -22.79 0.82 5.84
CA GLU A 210 -23.99 1.19 6.60
C GLU A 210 -23.62 1.35 8.08
N ASP A 211 -22.88 0.39 8.64
CA ASP A 211 -22.36 0.47 10.01
C ASP A 211 -20.91 -0.07 10.08
N PRO A 212 -19.90 0.79 10.32
CA PRO A 212 -18.52 0.36 10.44
C PRO A 212 -18.19 -0.15 11.85
N SER A 213 -19.15 -0.24 12.79
CA SER A 213 -18.85 -0.53 14.20
C SER A 213 -18.09 -1.84 14.41
N ASP A 214 -18.32 -2.86 13.58
CA ASP A 214 -17.60 -4.12 13.65
C ASP A 214 -16.09 -3.94 13.47
N ILE A 215 -15.63 -3.10 12.53
CA ILE A 215 -14.19 -2.92 12.26
C ILE A 215 -13.44 -2.28 13.44
N LEU A 216 -14.17 -1.62 14.33
CA LEU A 216 -13.63 -0.97 15.52
C LEU A 216 -13.38 -1.98 16.66
N ASP A 217 -13.95 -3.18 16.58
CA ASP A 217 -13.60 -4.29 17.45
C ASP A 217 -12.34 -4.99 16.94
N LYS A 218 -11.32 -5.09 17.80
CA LYS A 218 -10.08 -5.84 17.52
C LYS A 218 -10.36 -7.33 17.25
N ASN A 219 -11.46 -7.87 17.76
CA ASN A 219 -11.86 -9.26 17.57
C ASN A 219 -12.63 -9.49 16.28
N PHE A 220 -12.94 -8.44 15.52
CA PHE A 220 -13.53 -8.59 14.20
C PHE A 220 -12.67 -9.51 13.34
N THR A 221 -13.32 -10.48 12.71
CA THR A 221 -12.61 -11.50 11.93
C THR A 221 -12.15 -10.99 10.57
N GLY A 222 -12.40 -9.71 10.24
CA GLY A 222 -12.04 -9.12 8.95
C GLY A 222 -12.99 -9.52 7.82
N ILE A 223 -12.81 -8.89 6.65
CA ILE A 223 -13.70 -9.01 5.49
C ILE A 223 -13.80 -10.44 4.89
N PHE A 224 -12.88 -11.34 5.29
CA PHE A 224 -12.84 -12.74 4.85
C PHE A 224 -13.09 -13.76 5.97
N ASN A 225 -13.72 -13.35 7.07
CA ASN A 225 -14.10 -14.21 8.20
C ASN A 225 -12.92 -15.00 8.79
N GLY A 226 -11.82 -14.31 9.07
CA GLY A 226 -10.63 -14.83 9.75
C GLY A 226 -9.58 -15.41 8.80
N LYS A 227 -9.91 -15.63 7.53
CA LYS A 227 -8.92 -15.97 6.51
C LYS A 227 -8.13 -14.74 6.08
N PHE A 228 -6.83 -14.93 5.80
CA PHE A 228 -5.93 -13.86 5.34
C PHE A 228 -5.77 -12.70 6.33
N ARG A 229 -6.06 -12.92 7.61
CA ARG A 229 -5.80 -11.92 8.65
C ARG A 229 -4.31 -11.63 8.69
N GLN A 230 -3.95 -10.36 8.54
CA GLN A 230 -2.57 -9.93 8.60
C GLN A 230 -2.12 -9.88 10.06
N ASP A 231 -1.12 -10.68 10.43
CA ASP A 231 -0.40 -10.53 11.69
C ASP A 231 0.59 -9.38 11.52
N SER A 232 0.09 -8.15 11.69
CA SER A 232 0.87 -6.94 11.50
C SER A 232 1.32 -6.37 12.85
N PRO A 233 2.58 -5.92 12.97
CA PRO A 233 3.09 -5.31 14.20
C PRO A 233 2.36 -4.02 14.61
N THR A 234 1.55 -3.44 13.71
CA THR A 234 0.79 -2.21 13.99
C THR A 234 -0.59 -2.46 14.56
N THR A 235 -1.13 -3.68 14.47
CA THR A 235 -2.54 -3.97 14.82
C THR A 235 -2.87 -3.53 16.24
N ASP A 236 -2.08 -3.96 17.22
CA ASP A 236 -2.33 -3.64 18.62
C ASP A 236 -2.30 -2.13 18.89
N SER A 237 -1.35 -1.42 18.28
CA SER A 237 -1.21 0.03 18.47
C SER A 237 -2.34 0.81 17.80
N VAL A 238 -2.81 0.36 16.63
CA VAL A 238 -3.96 0.97 15.93
C VAL A 238 -5.21 0.89 16.80
N TYR A 239 -5.53 -0.30 17.34
CA TYR A 239 -6.70 -0.46 18.22
C TYR A 239 -6.52 0.21 19.58
N SER A 240 -5.31 0.23 20.14
CA SER A 240 -5.02 0.98 21.37
C SER A 240 -5.21 2.48 21.17
N TYR A 241 -4.83 3.01 20.01
CA TYR A 241 -5.05 4.42 19.68
C TYR A 241 -6.55 4.72 19.52
N PHE A 242 -7.30 3.86 18.83
CA PHE A 242 -8.76 3.97 18.75
C PHE A 242 -9.41 4.07 20.15
N GLN A 243 -9.01 3.21 21.09
CA GLN A 243 -9.52 3.24 22.46
C GLN A 243 -9.22 4.54 23.22
N SER A 244 -8.19 5.29 22.80
CA SER A 244 -7.83 6.58 23.38
C SER A 244 -8.55 7.78 22.76
N LEU A 245 -9.33 7.58 21.69
CA LEU A 245 -10.01 8.67 21.00
C LEU A 245 -11.12 9.31 21.85
N LYS A 246 -11.27 10.62 21.66
CA LYS A 246 -12.38 11.41 22.21
C LYS A 246 -13.67 11.09 21.46
N ALA A 247 -14.82 11.31 22.09
CA ALA A 247 -16.14 11.06 21.50
C ALA A 247 -16.34 11.79 20.16
N GLU A 248 -15.89 13.05 20.05
CA GLU A 248 -15.95 13.83 18.81
C GLU A 248 -15.13 13.20 17.67
N SER A 249 -13.94 12.66 17.96
CA SER A 249 -13.10 11.96 17.00
C SER A 249 -13.72 10.63 16.57
N ILE A 250 -14.44 9.94 17.46
CA ILE A 250 -15.14 8.70 17.12
C ILE A 250 -16.24 8.96 16.08
N VAL A 251 -16.95 10.10 16.17
CA VAL A 251 -17.96 10.49 15.17
C VAL A 251 -17.30 10.72 13.80
N ILE A 252 -16.21 11.48 13.76
CA ILE A 252 -15.43 11.72 12.54
C ILE A 252 -14.93 10.39 11.95
N LEU A 253 -14.39 9.50 12.80
CA LEU A 253 -13.87 8.21 12.40
C LEU A 253 -14.95 7.34 11.73
N LYS A 254 -16.12 7.22 12.38
CA LYS A 254 -17.23 6.42 11.85
C LYS A 254 -17.73 6.96 10.51
N SER A 255 -17.92 8.28 10.41
CA SER A 255 -18.34 8.93 9.16
C SER A 255 -17.32 8.68 8.04
N ALA A 256 -16.03 8.90 8.32
CA ALA A 256 -14.96 8.69 7.34
C ALA A 256 -14.88 7.23 6.88
N LEU A 257 -15.04 6.28 7.79
CA LEU A 257 -15.08 4.85 7.46
C LEU A 257 -16.27 4.50 6.56
N GLN A 258 -17.47 5.01 6.84
CA GLN A 258 -18.65 4.79 6.01
C GLN A 258 -18.42 5.27 4.57
N ASP A 259 -17.89 6.48 4.41
CA ASP A 259 -17.61 7.07 3.09
C ASP A 259 -16.50 6.31 2.35
N LEU A 260 -15.46 5.87 3.05
CA LEU A 260 -14.41 5.02 2.50
C LEU A 260 -14.97 3.68 2.02
N PHE A 261 -15.79 3.00 2.83
CA PHE A 261 -16.36 1.71 2.42
C PHE A 261 -17.37 1.85 1.28
N LYS A 262 -18.12 2.95 1.24
CA LYS A 262 -18.97 3.29 0.10
C LYS A 262 -18.16 3.45 -1.18
N SER A 263 -17.02 4.17 -1.15
CA SER A 263 -16.17 4.35 -2.33
C SER A 263 -15.46 3.06 -2.72
N TYR A 264 -15.02 2.25 -1.76
CA TYR A 264 -14.43 0.93 -2.01
C TYR A 264 -15.41 -0.04 -2.65
N LEU A 265 -16.66 -0.04 -2.19
CA LEU A 265 -17.71 -0.86 -2.80
C LEU A 265 -17.91 -0.49 -4.27
N GLN A 266 -17.98 0.81 -4.59
CA GLN A 266 -18.10 1.28 -5.99
C GLN A 266 -16.91 0.84 -6.85
N VAL A 267 -15.68 0.91 -6.31
CA VAL A 267 -14.49 0.42 -7.03
C VAL A 267 -14.56 -1.09 -7.23
N THR A 268 -14.99 -1.84 -6.21
CA THR A 268 -15.15 -3.31 -6.25
C THR A 268 -16.13 -3.70 -7.34
N GLU A 269 -17.33 -3.12 -7.33
CA GLU A 269 -18.40 -3.42 -8.28
C GLU A 269 -18.02 -3.04 -9.71
N ARG A 270 -17.17 -2.02 -9.89
CA ARG A 270 -16.68 -1.60 -11.21
C ARG A 270 -15.52 -2.45 -11.73
N GLN A 271 -14.52 -2.73 -10.90
CA GLN A 271 -13.24 -3.32 -11.35
C GLN A 271 -13.19 -4.84 -11.21
N LEU A 272 -14.01 -5.40 -10.31
CA LEU A 272 -14.09 -6.83 -10.06
C LEU A 272 -15.46 -7.40 -10.46
N CYS A 273 -16.21 -6.71 -11.32
CA CYS A 273 -17.53 -7.13 -11.79
C CYS A 273 -17.57 -8.56 -12.35
N ASP A 274 -16.51 -8.99 -13.03
CA ASP A 274 -16.41 -10.35 -13.59
C ASP A 274 -16.40 -11.46 -12.53
N PHE A 275 -16.09 -11.14 -11.27
CA PHE A 275 -16.09 -12.06 -10.13
C PHE A 275 -17.36 -11.97 -9.27
N LEU A 276 -18.27 -11.06 -9.60
CA LEU A 276 -19.53 -10.88 -8.87
C LEU A 276 -20.62 -11.80 -9.41
N GLU A 277 -21.79 -11.75 -8.78
CA GLU A 277 -22.98 -12.46 -9.28
C GLU A 277 -23.24 -12.10 -10.75
N ASN A 278 -23.45 -13.12 -11.59
CA ASN A 278 -23.56 -13.00 -13.06
C ASN A 278 -22.28 -12.57 -13.79
N GLY A 279 -21.15 -12.47 -13.08
CA GLY A 279 -19.84 -12.22 -13.67
C GLY A 279 -19.29 -13.44 -14.40
N LYS A 280 -18.38 -13.20 -15.36
CA LYS A 280 -17.77 -14.24 -16.22
C LYS A 280 -17.15 -15.40 -15.46
N TYR A 281 -16.62 -15.17 -14.25
CA TYR A 281 -15.87 -16.16 -13.48
C TYR A 281 -16.70 -16.89 -12.40
N THR A 282 -17.99 -16.59 -12.31
CA THR A 282 -18.89 -17.21 -11.32
C THR A 282 -19.42 -18.57 -11.78
N GLU A 283 -19.54 -18.80 -13.09
CA GLU A 283 -19.95 -20.09 -13.68
C GLU A 283 -18.92 -20.55 -14.71
N LEU A 284 -17.80 -21.10 -14.23
CA LEU A 284 -16.75 -21.62 -15.10
C LEU A 284 -17.10 -23.02 -15.62
N GLY A 285 -16.97 -23.22 -16.94
CA GLY A 285 -16.98 -24.54 -17.54
C GLY A 285 -15.74 -25.37 -17.13
N ARG A 286 -15.87 -26.70 -17.05
CA ARG A 286 -14.78 -27.61 -16.58
C ARG A 286 -13.46 -27.45 -17.34
N SER A 287 -13.48 -27.14 -18.64
CA SER A 287 -12.27 -26.94 -19.44
C SER A 287 -11.52 -25.66 -19.08
N THR A 288 -12.26 -24.57 -18.82
CA THR A 288 -11.72 -23.27 -18.44
C THR A 288 -11.21 -23.26 -17.00
N ASP A 289 -11.89 -23.97 -16.09
CA ASP A 289 -11.45 -24.13 -14.70
C ASP A 289 -10.04 -24.76 -14.61
N MET A 290 -9.81 -25.83 -15.38
CA MET A 290 -8.49 -26.48 -15.41
C MET A 290 -7.38 -25.59 -15.98
N SER A 291 -7.66 -24.80 -17.02
CA SER A 291 -6.63 -23.95 -17.65
C SER A 291 -6.23 -22.76 -16.77
N ILE A 292 -7.17 -22.18 -16.02
CA ILE A 292 -6.90 -21.01 -15.20
C ILE A 292 -6.49 -21.34 -13.75
N SER A 293 -6.77 -22.56 -13.27
CA SER A 293 -6.49 -23.00 -11.90
C SER A 293 -5.03 -22.80 -11.45
N HIS A 294 -4.08 -22.92 -12.38
CA HIS A 294 -2.65 -22.77 -12.11
C HIS A 294 -2.10 -21.37 -12.41
N SER A 295 -2.96 -20.43 -12.81
CA SER A 295 -2.53 -19.08 -13.14
C SER A 295 -2.28 -18.28 -11.85
N PRO A 296 -1.24 -17.43 -11.80
CA PRO A 296 -0.97 -16.62 -10.62
C PRO A 296 -2.10 -15.60 -10.42
N LEU A 297 -2.43 -15.31 -9.15
CA LEU A 297 -3.47 -14.34 -8.80
C LEU A 297 -3.08 -12.88 -9.11
N THR A 298 -1.79 -12.64 -9.35
CA THR A 298 -1.26 -11.30 -9.67
C THR A 298 -0.15 -11.35 -10.72
N ASN A 299 0.03 -10.23 -11.41
CA ASN A 299 1.16 -9.97 -12.31
C ASN A 299 2.37 -9.34 -11.59
N LEU A 300 2.40 -9.36 -10.25
CA LEU A 300 3.44 -8.67 -9.46
C LEU A 300 4.85 -9.10 -9.85
N LEU A 301 5.05 -10.34 -10.28
CA LEU A 301 6.34 -10.80 -10.79
C LEU A 301 6.76 -9.98 -12.02
N GLY A 302 5.88 -9.85 -13.01
CA GLY A 302 6.10 -9.05 -14.21
C GLY A 302 6.38 -7.60 -13.86
N GLU A 303 5.51 -6.98 -13.03
CA GLU A 303 5.75 -5.61 -12.58
C GLU A 303 7.09 -5.48 -11.86
N ARG A 304 7.43 -6.39 -10.92
CA ARG A 304 8.70 -6.33 -10.17
C ARG A 304 9.89 -6.39 -11.12
N CYS A 305 9.82 -7.19 -12.19
CA CYS A 305 10.84 -7.24 -13.22
C CYS A 305 11.05 -5.88 -13.90
N PHE A 306 9.97 -5.21 -14.31
CA PHE A 306 10.04 -3.88 -14.90
C PHE A 306 10.51 -2.82 -13.91
N GLY A 307 9.98 -2.80 -12.68
CA GLY A 307 10.38 -1.81 -11.67
C GLY A 307 11.84 -1.95 -11.23
N ASP A 308 12.35 -3.18 -11.13
CA ASP A 308 13.78 -3.41 -10.86
C ASP A 308 14.64 -2.93 -12.04
N LEU A 309 14.19 -3.13 -13.28
CA LEU A 309 14.87 -2.65 -14.47
C LEU A 309 14.89 -1.11 -14.52
N ASP A 310 13.75 -0.45 -14.30
CA ASP A 310 13.61 1.00 -14.27
C ASP A 310 14.51 1.63 -13.20
N PHE A 311 14.52 1.04 -12.00
CA PHE A 311 15.38 1.50 -10.92
C PHE A 311 16.86 1.34 -11.26
N ASP A 312 17.26 0.21 -11.85
CA ASP A 312 18.64 -0.04 -12.23
C ASP A 312 19.10 0.91 -13.34
N LEU A 313 18.24 1.17 -14.34
CA LEU A 313 18.45 2.18 -15.38
C LEU A 313 18.60 3.58 -14.77
N TYR A 314 17.75 3.95 -13.80
CA TYR A 314 17.83 5.24 -13.13
C TYR A 314 19.12 5.40 -12.31
N LYS A 315 19.51 4.36 -11.57
CA LYS A 315 20.67 4.37 -10.67
C LYS A 315 21.99 4.27 -11.42
N ARG A 316 22.02 3.53 -12.53
CA ARG A 316 23.23 3.25 -13.33
C ARG A 316 23.05 3.68 -14.78
N ARG A 317 22.74 4.96 -14.98
CA ARG A 317 22.39 5.55 -16.30
C ARG A 317 23.44 5.36 -17.40
N HIS A 318 24.69 5.10 -17.03
CA HIS A 318 25.80 4.91 -17.95
C HIS A 318 26.13 3.44 -18.23
N SER A 319 25.39 2.48 -17.65
CA SER A 319 25.56 1.06 -17.92
C SER A 319 24.85 0.64 -19.22
N SER A 320 25.32 -0.44 -19.85
CA SER A 320 24.68 -0.99 -21.04
C SER A 320 23.39 -1.74 -20.68
N LEU A 321 22.44 -1.82 -21.62
CA LEU A 321 21.24 -2.66 -21.45
C LEU A 321 21.59 -4.12 -21.14
N HIS A 322 22.70 -4.63 -21.69
CA HIS A 322 23.18 -5.98 -21.40
C HIS A 322 23.55 -6.16 -19.91
N HIS A 323 24.20 -5.16 -19.31
CA HIS A 323 24.51 -5.17 -17.88
C HIS A 323 23.23 -5.19 -17.03
N HIS A 324 22.26 -4.33 -17.36
CA HIS A 324 20.98 -4.27 -16.66
C HIS A 324 20.20 -5.59 -16.73
N SER A 325 20.11 -6.19 -17.92
CA SER A 325 19.47 -7.50 -18.12
C SER A 325 20.16 -8.60 -17.32
N THR A 326 21.51 -8.60 -17.31
CA THR A 326 22.30 -9.59 -16.55
C THR A 326 22.01 -9.50 -15.05
N ILE A 327 22.00 -8.29 -14.48
CA ILE A 327 21.71 -8.08 -13.06
C ILE A 327 20.27 -8.53 -12.73
N ASN A 328 19.30 -8.21 -13.58
CA ASN A 328 17.92 -8.64 -13.38
C ASN A 328 17.80 -10.17 -13.41
N MET A 329 18.41 -10.83 -14.40
CA MET A 329 18.44 -12.30 -14.50
C MET A 329 19.10 -12.96 -13.28
N LEU A 330 20.27 -12.46 -12.84
CA LEU A 330 20.97 -12.98 -11.66
C LEU A 330 20.10 -12.89 -10.40
N LYS A 331 19.38 -11.78 -10.22
CA LYS A 331 18.46 -11.56 -9.10
C LYS A 331 17.27 -12.52 -9.14
N ARG A 332 16.68 -12.74 -10.32
CA ARG A 332 15.47 -13.56 -10.48
C ARG A 332 15.74 -15.05 -10.38
N ASN A 333 16.83 -15.50 -10.97
CA ASN A 333 17.24 -16.90 -10.90
C ASN A 333 17.85 -17.27 -9.53
N ARG A 334 17.95 -16.30 -8.60
CA ARG A 334 18.66 -16.44 -7.33
C ARG A 334 20.07 -17.00 -7.53
N THR A 335 20.71 -16.63 -8.64
CA THR A 335 22.02 -17.17 -9.01
C THR A 335 23.07 -16.83 -7.96
N GLY A 336 22.97 -15.65 -7.33
CA GLY A 336 23.84 -15.26 -6.22
C GLY A 336 23.66 -16.15 -4.98
N ASP A 337 22.41 -16.46 -4.59
CA ASP A 337 22.12 -17.35 -3.47
C ASP A 337 22.58 -18.77 -3.77
N TRP A 338 22.30 -19.24 -5.00
CA TRP A 338 22.76 -20.55 -5.49
C TRP A 338 24.29 -20.63 -5.50
N LEU A 339 24.99 -19.62 -6.01
CA LEU A 339 26.45 -19.56 -5.99
C LEU A 339 26.98 -19.58 -4.56
N SER A 340 26.39 -18.78 -3.66
CA SER A 340 26.77 -18.71 -2.25
C SER A 340 26.56 -20.05 -1.54
N SER A 341 25.54 -20.83 -1.92
CA SER A 341 25.28 -22.17 -1.41
C SER A 341 26.33 -23.22 -1.81
N LYS A 342 27.19 -22.94 -2.79
CA LYS A 342 28.21 -23.88 -3.28
C LYS A 342 29.54 -23.83 -2.50
N GLY A 343 29.71 -22.86 -1.60
CA GLY A 343 30.95 -22.65 -0.86
C GLY A 343 32.01 -21.89 -1.66
N THR A 344 32.83 -21.09 -0.98
CA THR A 344 33.68 -20.02 -1.55
C THR A 344 34.58 -20.48 -2.70
N GLU A 345 35.20 -21.65 -2.57
CA GLU A 345 36.14 -22.20 -3.55
C GLU A 345 35.44 -22.63 -4.85
N LYS A 346 34.30 -23.32 -4.72
CA LYS A 346 33.49 -23.76 -5.86
C LYS A 346 32.77 -22.60 -6.55
N SER A 347 32.32 -21.60 -5.80
CA SER A 347 31.78 -20.37 -6.38
C SER A 347 32.83 -19.63 -7.21
N ALA A 348 34.08 -19.54 -6.71
CA ALA A 348 35.18 -18.90 -7.43
C ALA A 348 35.56 -19.66 -8.71
N GLU A 349 35.55 -20.99 -8.68
CA GLU A 349 35.78 -21.82 -9.87
C GLU A 349 34.70 -21.60 -10.94
N LEU A 350 33.42 -21.59 -10.53
CA LEU A 350 32.29 -21.38 -11.44
C LEU A 350 32.31 -19.97 -12.06
N MET A 351 32.69 -18.95 -11.30
CA MET A 351 32.81 -17.56 -11.80
C MET A 351 33.99 -17.36 -12.77
N LYS A 352 35.03 -18.21 -12.74
CA LYS A 352 36.11 -18.17 -13.73
C LYS A 352 35.73 -18.81 -15.07
N LYS A 353 34.70 -19.66 -15.08
CA LYS A 353 34.21 -20.37 -16.27
C LYS A 353 33.09 -19.62 -17.00
N ALA A 354 32.46 -18.66 -16.33
CA ALA A 354 31.45 -17.75 -16.87
C ALA A 354 32.13 -16.48 -17.42
#